data_AF-A0A843RTG6-F1
#
_entry.id   AF-A0A843RTG6-F1
#
_cell.length_a   1.000
_cell.length_b   1.000
_cell.length_c   1.000
_cell.angle_alpha   90.00
_cell.angle_beta   90.00
_cell.angle_gamma   90.00
#
_symmetry.space_group_name_H-M   'P 1'
#
loop_
_entity.id
_entity.type
_entity.pdbx_description
1 polymer ?
#
loop_
_entity_poly.entity_id
_entity_poly.type
_entity_poly.pdbx_seq_one_letter_code
_entity_poly.pdbx_strand_id
1 'polypeptide(L)'
;MAERASLECPLAMRWCRKEILGHLIDSAANNHHRFIRAQAVVRLQFPPYQQDQWVAAQGYRERPWLELVELWRLYNQHLVHVMNRVPKESLGNECVVSPDEPSTLADHMVDYVRHVEHHLGQIFAQG
;
A
#
# COMPACT_ATOMS: atom_id res chain seq x y z
N MET A 1 12.59 -0.21 15.82
CA MET A 1 13.72 -0.75 15.01
C MET A 1 14.70 0.39 14.75
N ALA A 2 16.01 0.12 14.82
CA ALA A 2 17.04 1.12 14.50
C ALA A 2 17.29 1.19 12.99
N GLU A 3 17.86 2.31 12.53
CA GLU A 3 18.22 2.56 11.11
C GLU A 3 18.96 1.36 10.47
N ARG A 4 20.02 0.88 11.12
CA ARG A 4 20.82 -0.25 10.62
C ARG A 4 19.99 -1.53 10.46
N ALA A 5 19.11 -1.83 11.41
CA ALA A 5 18.26 -3.03 11.36
C ALA A 5 17.17 -2.94 10.28
N SER A 6 16.80 -1.72 9.84
CA SER A 6 15.85 -1.52 8.73
C SER A 6 16.45 -1.89 7.37
N LEU A 7 17.79 -1.85 7.25
CA LEU A 7 18.51 -2.19 6.02
C LEU A 7 18.84 -3.67 5.88
N GLU A 8 18.47 -4.50 6.87
CA GLU A 8 18.65 -5.95 6.78
C GLU A 8 17.75 -6.54 5.69
N CYS A 9 18.37 -7.24 4.73
CA CYS A 9 17.70 -8.04 3.71
C CYS A 9 17.87 -9.52 4.05
N PRO A 10 16.95 -10.14 4.81
CA PRO A 10 16.89 -11.60 4.91
C PRO A 10 16.97 -12.24 3.53
N LEU A 11 17.80 -13.27 3.38
CA LEU A 11 18.10 -13.90 2.08
C LEU A 11 16.86 -14.41 1.34
N ALA A 12 15.79 -14.72 2.08
CA ALA A 12 14.50 -15.15 1.53
C ALA A 12 13.60 -13.98 1.06
N MET A 13 13.97 -12.73 1.36
CA MET A 13 13.19 -11.54 1.02
C MET A 13 13.81 -10.78 -0.15
N ARG A 14 12.93 -10.37 -1.07
CA ARG A 14 13.31 -9.57 -2.24
C ARG A 14 13.76 -8.15 -1.89
N TRP A 15 13.22 -7.62 -0.80
CA TRP A 15 13.44 -6.26 -0.33
C TRP A 15 13.92 -6.26 1.12
N CYS A 16 14.71 -5.25 1.49
CA CYS A 16 15.00 -5.01 2.90
C CYS A 16 13.74 -4.52 3.63
N ARG A 17 13.75 -4.57 4.95
CA ARG A 17 12.61 -4.09 5.78
C ARG A 17 12.22 -2.64 5.45
N LYS A 18 13.21 -1.81 5.16
CA LYS A 18 13.02 -0.41 4.76
C LYS A 18 12.35 -0.26 3.40
N GLU A 19 12.73 -1.07 2.44
CA GLU A 19 12.08 -1.14 1.12
C GLU A 19 10.67 -1.71 1.20
N ILE A 20 10.42 -2.69 2.09
CA ILE A 20 9.06 -3.20 2.34
C ILE A 20 8.16 -2.10 2.89
N LEU A 21 8.66 -1.28 3.84
CA LEU A 21 7.90 -0.13 4.33
C LEU A 21 7.66 0.91 3.23
N GLY A 22 8.67 1.15 2.39
CA GLY A 22 8.54 1.99 1.20
C GLY A 22 7.46 1.50 0.23
N HIS A 23 7.45 0.21 -0.08
CA HIS A 23 6.39 -0.43 -0.87
C HIS A 23 5.00 -0.25 -0.25
N LEU A 24 4.87 -0.32 1.09
CA LEU A 24 3.61 -0.03 1.76
C LEU A 24 3.16 1.43 1.60
N ILE A 25 4.09 2.38 1.51
CA ILE A 25 3.79 3.80 1.21
C ILE A 25 3.32 3.93 -0.26
N ASP A 26 3.98 3.27 -1.20
CA ASP A 26 3.55 3.26 -2.62
C ASP A 26 2.17 2.62 -2.79
N SER A 27 1.89 1.53 -2.07
CA SER A 27 0.59 0.87 -2.03
C SER A 27 -0.48 1.78 -1.42
N ALA A 28 -0.16 2.51 -0.35
CA ALA A 28 -1.05 3.52 0.23
C ALA A 28 -1.40 4.61 -0.79
N ALA A 29 -0.42 5.11 -1.55
CA ALA A 29 -0.64 6.13 -2.57
C ALA A 29 -1.55 5.65 -3.70
N ASN A 30 -1.33 4.45 -4.22
CA ASN A 30 -2.17 3.87 -5.27
C ASN A 30 -3.60 3.63 -4.78
N ASN A 31 -3.77 3.08 -3.58
CA ASN A 31 -5.10 2.81 -3.03
C ASN A 31 -5.84 4.07 -2.62
N HIS A 32 -5.15 5.13 -2.19
CA HIS A 32 -5.79 6.43 -1.96
C HIS A 32 -6.52 6.91 -3.21
N HIS A 33 -5.88 6.87 -4.37
CA HIS A 33 -6.52 7.23 -5.63
C HIS A 33 -7.72 6.33 -5.96
N ARG A 34 -7.60 5.02 -5.75
CA ARG A 34 -8.72 4.09 -5.98
C ARG A 34 -9.89 4.41 -5.07
N PHE A 35 -9.63 4.62 -3.79
CA PHE A 35 -10.66 4.88 -2.78
C PHE A 35 -11.42 6.17 -3.03
N ILE A 36 -10.76 7.21 -3.52
CA ILE A 36 -11.43 8.47 -3.88
C ILE A 36 -12.14 8.37 -5.23
N ARG A 37 -11.45 7.88 -6.27
CA ARG A 37 -11.96 7.95 -7.65
C ARG A 37 -13.10 6.97 -7.90
N ALA A 38 -13.06 5.79 -7.29
CA ALA A 38 -14.11 4.78 -7.48
C ALA A 38 -15.45 5.23 -6.89
N GLN A 39 -15.48 6.20 -5.98
CA GLN A 39 -16.74 6.74 -5.44
C GLN A 39 -17.58 7.46 -6.50
N ALA A 40 -16.94 8.04 -7.52
CA ALA A 40 -17.59 8.92 -8.49
C ALA A 40 -18.05 8.22 -9.78
N VAL A 41 -17.70 6.94 -9.98
CA VAL A 41 -17.97 6.20 -11.21
C VAL A 41 -18.45 4.80 -10.91
N VAL A 42 -19.37 4.28 -11.73
CA VAL A 42 -19.85 2.89 -11.62
C VAL A 42 -18.72 1.89 -11.88
N ARG A 43 -17.80 2.22 -12.79
CA ARG A 43 -16.63 1.43 -13.13
C ARG A 43 -15.39 2.31 -13.26
N LEU A 44 -14.44 2.12 -12.35
CA LEU A 44 -13.10 2.68 -12.43
C LEU A 44 -12.17 1.65 -13.08
N GLN A 45 -11.56 2.01 -14.21
CA GLN A 45 -10.38 1.31 -14.72
C GLN A 45 -9.14 2.05 -14.25
N PHE A 46 -8.22 1.35 -13.59
CA PHE A 46 -7.04 1.96 -13.00
C PHE A 46 -5.79 1.16 -13.37
N PRO A 47 -4.67 1.81 -13.74
CA PRO A 47 -3.48 1.06 -14.14
C PRO A 47 -2.90 0.24 -12.98
N PRO A 48 -2.31 -0.94 -13.25
CA PRO A 48 -1.42 -1.57 -12.29
C PRO A 48 -0.16 -0.71 -12.14
N TYR A 49 0.58 -0.93 -11.05
CA TYR A 49 1.87 -0.29 -10.83
C TYR A 49 2.97 -1.34 -10.69
N GLN A 50 4.14 -1.04 -11.25
CA GLN A 50 5.30 -1.93 -11.24
C GLN A 50 6.05 -1.77 -9.92
N GLN A 51 5.73 -2.60 -8.93
CA GLN A 51 6.18 -2.44 -7.55
C GLN A 51 7.70 -2.27 -7.44
N ASP A 52 8.48 -3.11 -8.13
CA ASP A 52 9.95 -3.03 -8.09
C ASP A 52 10.50 -1.74 -8.67
N GLN A 53 9.89 -1.27 -9.75
CA GLN A 53 10.31 -0.03 -10.41
C GLN A 53 10.01 1.16 -9.51
N TRP A 54 8.89 1.14 -8.78
CA TRP A 54 8.51 2.19 -7.84
C TRP A 54 9.44 2.22 -6.62
N VAL A 55 9.67 1.07 -5.98
CA VAL A 55 10.61 0.95 -4.85
C VAL A 55 12.01 1.44 -5.24
N ALA A 56 12.49 1.06 -6.43
CA ALA A 56 13.77 1.51 -6.95
C ALA A 56 13.78 3.02 -7.24
N ALA A 57 12.75 3.55 -7.91
CA ALA A 57 12.66 4.97 -8.27
C ALA A 57 12.55 5.90 -7.05
N GLN A 58 11.93 5.43 -5.97
CA GLN A 58 11.78 6.19 -4.72
C GLN A 58 13.06 6.23 -3.88
N GLY A 59 14.02 5.33 -4.11
CA GLY A 59 15.29 5.33 -3.39
C GLY A 59 15.16 5.15 -1.88
N TYR A 60 14.20 4.34 -1.40
CA TYR A 60 13.84 4.26 0.02
C TYR A 60 15.01 3.96 0.97
N ARG A 61 16.07 3.30 0.49
CA ARG A 61 17.28 3.03 1.28
C ARG A 61 17.97 4.31 1.77
N GLU A 62 17.83 5.41 1.05
CA GLU A 62 18.51 6.69 1.32
C GLU A 62 17.73 7.60 2.28
N ARG A 63 16.43 7.33 2.49
CA ARG A 63 15.58 8.14 3.37
C ARG A 63 15.71 7.73 4.83
N PRO A 64 15.70 8.63 5.83
CA PRO A 64 15.76 8.22 7.24
C PRO A 64 14.62 7.28 7.63
N TRP A 65 14.92 6.20 8.35
CA TRP A 65 13.93 5.19 8.73
C TRP A 65 12.72 5.78 9.47
N LEU A 66 12.98 6.67 10.44
CA LEU A 66 11.90 7.28 11.23
C LEU A 66 10.99 8.18 10.39
N GLU A 67 11.50 8.82 9.34
CA GLU A 67 10.67 9.59 8.42
C GLU A 67 9.73 8.68 7.62
N LEU A 68 10.22 7.51 7.17
CA LEU A 68 9.39 6.54 6.46
C LEU A 68 8.31 5.97 7.38
N VAL A 69 8.65 5.66 8.64
CA VAL A 69 7.67 5.19 9.63
C VAL A 69 6.59 6.23 9.86
N GLU A 70 6.98 7.50 10.05
CA GLU A 70 6.03 8.57 10.29
C GLU A 70 5.15 8.86 9.07
N LEU A 71 5.74 8.87 7.87
CA LEU A 71 5.00 9.00 6.62
C LEU A 71 3.98 7.87 6.46
N TRP A 72 4.41 6.62 6.62
CA TRP A 72 3.53 5.46 6.53
C TRP A 72 2.39 5.55 7.56
N ARG A 73 2.69 5.92 8.81
CA ARG A 73 1.71 6.07 9.89
C ARG A 73 0.66 7.12 9.54
N LEU A 74 1.10 8.34 9.21
CA LEU A 74 0.20 9.45 8.89
C LEU A 74 -0.63 9.16 7.64
N TYR A 75 -0.05 8.53 6.63
CA TYR A 75 -0.78 8.20 5.41
C TYR A 75 -1.86 7.14 5.69
N ASN A 76 -1.56 6.11 6.47
CA ASN A 76 -2.55 5.10 6.84
C ASN A 76 -3.66 5.68 7.73
N GLN A 77 -3.35 6.59 8.65
CA GLN A 77 -4.38 7.30 9.41
C GLN A 77 -5.32 8.10 8.49
N HIS A 78 -4.77 8.73 7.46
CA HIS A 78 -5.57 9.41 6.45
C HIS A 78 -6.44 8.42 5.64
N LEU A 79 -5.89 7.28 5.22
CA LEU A 79 -6.65 6.26 4.50
C LEU A 79 -7.80 5.69 5.33
N VAL A 80 -7.59 5.43 6.63
CA VAL A 80 -8.67 5.03 7.54
C VAL A 80 -9.77 6.08 7.59
N HIS A 81 -9.41 7.37 7.66
CA HIS A 81 -10.39 8.45 7.58
C HIS A 81 -11.17 8.42 6.26
N VAL A 82 -10.48 8.27 5.12
CA VAL A 82 -11.11 8.19 3.79
C VAL A 82 -12.06 6.99 3.72
N MET A 83 -11.62 5.81 4.13
CA MET A 83 -12.43 4.58 4.14
C MET A 83 -13.71 4.74 4.97
N ASN A 84 -13.62 5.38 6.14
CA ASN A 84 -14.78 5.67 7.01
C ASN A 84 -15.76 6.69 6.41
N ARG A 85 -15.33 7.46 5.41
CA ARG A 85 -16.15 8.50 4.75
C ARG A 85 -16.78 8.04 3.44
N VAL A 86 -16.40 6.87 2.92
CA VAL A 86 -16.92 6.34 1.66
C VAL A 86 -18.43 6.06 1.77
N PRO A 87 -19.26 6.60 0.85
CA PRO A 87 -20.69 6.30 0.81
C PRO A 87 -20.96 4.82 0.59
N LYS A 88 -21.92 4.25 1.32
CA LYS A 88 -22.20 2.80 1.29
C LYS A 88 -22.60 2.32 -0.11
N GLU A 89 -23.35 3.15 -0.84
CA GLU A 89 -23.79 2.91 -2.21
C GLU A 89 -22.62 2.81 -3.21
N SER A 90 -21.47 3.40 -2.90
CA SER A 90 -20.29 3.36 -3.77
C SER A 90 -19.39 2.16 -3.52
N LEU A 91 -19.58 1.42 -2.42
CA LEU A 91 -18.76 0.26 -2.08
C LEU A 91 -18.83 -0.84 -3.14
N GLY A 92 -19.96 -0.94 -3.85
CA GLY A 92 -20.16 -1.89 -4.95
C GLY A 92 -19.67 -1.43 -6.32
N ASN A 93 -19.13 -0.22 -6.44
CA ASN A 93 -18.59 0.27 -7.71
C ASN A 93 -17.40 -0.61 -8.14
N GLU A 94 -17.35 -0.95 -9.42
CA GLU A 94 -16.28 -1.76 -9.97
C GLU A 94 -14.96 -0.98 -9.97
N CYS A 95 -13.89 -1.60 -9.51
CA CYS A 95 -12.53 -1.08 -9.50
C CYS A 95 -11.61 -2.10 -10.16
N VAL A 96 -11.39 -1.94 -11.46
CA VAL A 96 -10.67 -2.90 -12.30
C VAL A 96 -9.22 -2.45 -12.45
N VAL A 97 -8.31 -3.18 -11.80
CA VAL A 97 -6.86 -2.98 -11.90
C VAL A 97 -6.21 -3.99 -12.85
N SER A 98 -6.77 -5.21 -12.89
CA SER A 98 -6.46 -6.24 -13.87
C SER A 98 -7.74 -6.58 -14.64
N PRO A 99 -7.74 -6.60 -15.99
CA PRO A 99 -8.92 -6.88 -16.80
C PRO A 99 -9.59 -8.23 -16.48
N ASP A 100 -8.80 -9.20 -16.03
CA ASP A 100 -9.23 -10.59 -15.82
C ASP A 100 -9.85 -10.84 -14.43
N GLU A 101 -9.72 -9.87 -13.51
CA GLU A 101 -10.18 -9.99 -12.12
C GLU A 101 -11.03 -8.77 -11.72
N PRO A 102 -12.33 -8.78 -12.07
CA PRO A 102 -13.25 -7.73 -11.63
C PRO A 102 -13.40 -7.77 -10.11
N SER A 103 -13.17 -6.61 -9.48
CA SER A 103 -13.27 -6.41 -8.03
C SER A 103 -14.00 -5.11 -7.74
N THR A 104 -14.55 -4.98 -6.53
CA THR A 104 -15.29 -3.79 -6.09
C THR A 104 -14.42 -2.87 -5.25
N LEU A 105 -14.86 -1.62 -5.04
CA LEU A 105 -14.20 -0.72 -4.09
C LEU A 105 -14.05 -1.35 -2.69
N ALA A 106 -15.06 -2.09 -2.22
CA ALA A 106 -14.99 -2.80 -0.95
C ALA A 106 -13.88 -3.86 -0.94
N ASP A 107 -13.72 -4.63 -2.03
CA ASP A 107 -12.68 -5.65 -2.13
C ASP A 107 -11.28 -5.02 -2.04
N HIS A 108 -11.02 -3.93 -2.78
CA HIS A 108 -9.73 -3.21 -2.72
C HIS A 108 -9.43 -2.68 -1.32
N MET A 109 -10.44 -2.21 -0.58
CA MET A 109 -10.27 -1.76 0.80
C MET A 109 -9.89 -2.89 1.76
N VAL A 110 -10.56 -4.04 1.65
CA VAL A 110 -10.27 -5.21 2.48
C VAL A 110 -8.88 -5.77 2.14
N ASP A 111 -8.57 -5.90 0.85
CA ASP A 111 -7.30 -6.43 0.40
C ASP A 111 -6.13 -5.50 0.71
N TYR A 112 -6.35 -4.17 0.72
CA TYR A 112 -5.35 -3.23 1.20
C TYR A 112 -4.93 -3.50 2.65
N VAL A 113 -5.90 -3.74 3.55
CA VAL A 113 -5.60 -4.05 4.96
C VAL A 113 -4.85 -5.37 5.08
N ARG A 114 -5.30 -6.42 4.40
CA ARG A 114 -4.60 -7.72 4.36
C ARG A 114 -3.17 -7.61 3.83
N HIS A 115 -2.99 -6.80 2.79
CA HIS A 115 -1.68 -6.54 2.19
C HIS A 115 -0.75 -5.81 3.16
N VAL A 116 -1.26 -4.83 3.90
CA VAL A 116 -0.50 -4.16 4.98
C VAL A 116 -0.09 -5.16 6.05
N GLU A 117 -1.01 -5.97 6.56
CA GLU A 117 -0.72 -6.98 7.59
C GLU A 117 0.32 -7.99 7.13
N HIS A 118 0.20 -8.48 5.89
CA HIS A 118 1.16 -9.42 5.30
C HIS A 118 2.59 -8.87 5.30
N HIS A 119 2.79 -7.64 4.81
CA HIS A 119 4.12 -7.03 4.72
C HIS A 119 4.66 -6.54 6.07
N LEU A 120 3.80 -6.10 6.99
CA LEU A 120 4.23 -5.87 8.37
C LEU A 120 4.73 -7.18 9.01
N GLY A 121 4.08 -8.31 8.71
CA GLY A 121 4.58 -9.63 9.09
C GLY A 121 5.99 -9.91 8.59
N GLN A 122 6.31 -9.53 7.35
CA GLN A 122 7.67 -9.65 6.79
C GLN A 122 8.69 -8.74 7.50
N ILE A 123 8.28 -7.51 7.86
CA ILE A 123 9.15 -6.57 8.59
C ILE A 123 9.49 -7.09 9.99
N PHE A 124 8.51 -7.67 10.69
CA PHE A 124 8.65 -8.09 12.09
C PHE A 124 8.99 -9.57 12.27
N ALA A 125 8.93 -10.39 11.22
CA ALA A 125 9.39 -11.76 11.27
C ALA A 125 10.85 -11.79 11.75
N GLN A 126 11.09 -12.60 12.79
CA GLN A 126 12.44 -12.91 13.24
C GLN A 126 13.02 -13.94 12.27
N GLY A 127 14.14 -13.59 11.64
CA GLY A 127 15.04 -14.55 11.02
C GLY A 127 16.06 -15.05 12.04
#